data_AF-A0A3R9UXK1-F1
#
_entry.id   AF-A0A3R9UXK1-F1
#
_cell.length_a   1.000
_cell.length_b   1.000
_cell.length_c   1.000
_cell.angle_alpha   90.00
_cell.angle_beta   90.00
_cell.angle_gamma   90.00
#
_symmetry.space_group_name_H-M   'P 1'
#
loop_
_entity.id
_entity.type
_entity.pdbx_description
1 polymer ?
#
loop_
_entity_poly.entity_id
_entity_poly.type
_entity_poly.pdbx_seq_one_letter_code
_entity_poly.pdbx_strand_id
1 'polypeptide(L)'
;MDFQPTQEQDDLRAGVRALLARRFGREALRASVDRAEAQGAGCVDRGLWRELGGAGFFALRLPEADGGVGLGLAEAVLAFEEAGRALLPGPLVATHLAAGRVEGAADGTAVVTAFDLGDGDRPGGAAAAPGVLVAHLAEADALLGGGAAAPAALLPAA
;
A
#
# COMPACT_ATOMS: atom_id res chain seq x y z
N MET A 1 -27.49 11.76 -11.30
CA MET A 1 -26.30 11.15 -10.68
C MET A 1 -25.12 11.52 -11.55
N ASP A 2 -24.09 12.11 -10.97
CA ASP A 2 -22.88 12.51 -11.68
C ASP A 2 -21.75 11.58 -11.24
N PHE A 3 -21.02 11.04 -12.21
CA PHE A 3 -19.93 10.09 -12.02
C PHE A 3 -18.58 10.67 -12.47
N GLN A 4 -18.55 11.93 -12.91
CA GLN A 4 -17.30 12.59 -13.25
C GLN A 4 -16.55 13.02 -11.99
N PRO A 5 -15.20 12.95 -12.00
CA PRO A 5 -14.40 13.55 -10.94
C PRO A 5 -14.69 15.04 -10.81
N THR A 6 -14.60 15.55 -9.58
CA THR A 6 -14.61 16.99 -9.33
C THR A 6 -13.29 17.62 -9.78
N GLN A 7 -13.26 18.96 -9.92
CA GLN A 7 -12.02 19.66 -10.25
C GLN A 7 -10.92 19.40 -9.20
N GLU A 8 -11.28 19.36 -7.91
CA GLU A 8 -10.34 19.06 -6.82
C GLU A 8 -9.77 17.64 -6.94
N GLN A 9 -10.59 16.67 -7.35
CA GLN A 9 -10.15 15.29 -7.60
C GLN A 9 -9.24 15.19 -8.82
N ASP A 10 -9.51 15.94 -9.88
CA ASP A 10 -8.62 16.01 -11.05
C ASP A 10 -7.29 16.69 -10.72
N ASP A 11 -7.31 17.75 -9.91
CA ASP A 11 -6.10 18.42 -9.42
C ASP A 11 -5.26 17.47 -8.54
N LEU A 12 -5.92 16.69 -7.65
CA LEU A 12 -5.26 15.65 -6.87
C LEU A 12 -4.58 14.61 -7.77
N ARG A 13 -5.28 14.08 -8.78
CA ARG A 13 -4.71 13.11 -9.73
C ARG A 13 -3.51 13.69 -10.47
N ALA A 14 -3.60 14.92 -10.94
CA ALA A 14 -2.51 15.60 -11.61
C ALA A 14 -1.30 15.76 -10.68
N GLY A 15 -1.52 16.14 -9.41
CA GLY A 15 -0.50 16.27 -8.38
C GLY A 15 0.19 14.93 -8.07
N VAL A 16 -0.59 13.87 -7.79
CA VAL A 16 -0.06 12.52 -7.54
C VAL A 16 0.72 12.03 -8.75
N ARG A 17 0.19 12.17 -9.97
CA ARG A 17 0.90 11.79 -11.19
C ARG A 17 2.23 12.53 -11.35
N ALA A 18 2.26 13.83 -11.08
CA ALA A 18 3.48 14.62 -11.19
C ALA A 18 4.52 14.21 -10.13
N LEU A 19 4.09 13.99 -8.89
CA LEU A 19 4.92 13.45 -7.82
C LEU A 19 5.52 12.10 -8.24
N LEU A 20 4.66 11.19 -8.72
CA LEU A 20 5.06 9.86 -9.13
C LEU A 20 5.99 9.89 -10.34
N ALA A 21 5.73 10.73 -11.35
CA ALA A 21 6.61 10.84 -12.51
C ALA A 21 8.00 11.38 -12.14
N ARG A 22 8.07 12.34 -11.21
CA ARG A 22 9.33 12.95 -10.77
C ARG A 22 10.19 11.99 -9.95
N ARG A 23 9.56 11.16 -9.12
CA ARG A 23 10.24 10.27 -8.15
C ARG A 23 10.38 8.83 -8.65
N PHE A 24 9.48 8.39 -9.53
CA PHE A 24 9.29 7.01 -9.99
C PHE A 24 9.26 6.96 -11.52
N GLY A 25 10.15 7.72 -12.16
CA GLY A 25 10.31 7.67 -13.62
C GLY A 25 10.48 6.23 -14.10
N ARG A 26 9.87 5.89 -15.25
CA ARG A 26 9.79 4.51 -15.78
C ARG A 26 11.14 3.78 -15.79
N GLU A 27 12.22 4.48 -16.09
CA GLU A 27 13.58 3.93 -16.13
C GLU A 27 14.10 3.56 -14.73
N ALA A 28 13.90 4.44 -13.74
CA ALA A 28 14.31 4.17 -12.36
C ALA A 28 13.54 2.99 -11.77
N LEU A 29 12.24 2.89 -12.08
CA LEU A 29 11.41 1.78 -11.64
C LEU A 29 11.83 0.44 -12.27
N ARG A 30 12.08 0.43 -13.60
CA ARG A 30 12.60 -0.76 -14.28
C ARG A 30 13.93 -1.19 -13.68
N ALA A 31 14.86 -0.26 -13.50
CA ALA A 31 16.16 -0.57 -12.90
C ALA A 31 16.04 -1.11 -11.46
N SER A 32 15.04 -0.67 -10.69
CA SER A 32 14.74 -1.21 -9.37
C SER A 32 14.29 -2.67 -9.42
N VAL A 33 13.36 -2.98 -10.32
CA VAL A 33 12.86 -4.35 -10.53
C VAL A 33 13.97 -5.27 -11.05
N ASP A 34 14.70 -4.84 -12.08
CA ASP A 34 15.80 -5.63 -12.67
C ASP A 34 16.88 -5.95 -11.62
N ARG A 35 17.19 -4.98 -10.74
CA ARG A 35 18.14 -5.17 -9.63
C ARG A 35 17.61 -6.18 -8.61
N ALA A 36 16.34 -6.06 -8.23
CA ALA A 36 15.70 -6.98 -7.29
C ALA A 36 15.75 -8.42 -7.82
N GLU A 37 15.37 -8.61 -9.08
CA GLU A 37 15.44 -9.92 -9.76
C GLU A 37 16.87 -10.48 -9.79
N ALA A 38 17.85 -9.66 -10.18
CA ALA A 38 19.25 -10.09 -10.25
C ALA A 38 19.83 -10.47 -8.88
N GLN A 39 19.33 -9.88 -7.79
CA GLN A 39 19.80 -10.11 -6.43
C GLN A 39 19.00 -11.19 -5.68
N GLY A 40 17.93 -11.72 -6.29
CA GLY A 40 16.96 -12.56 -5.59
C GLY A 40 16.32 -11.85 -4.39
N ALA A 41 16.34 -10.51 -4.42
CA ALA A 41 15.78 -9.65 -3.40
C ALA A 41 14.35 -9.25 -3.78
N GLY A 42 13.60 -8.73 -2.83
CA GLY A 42 12.30 -8.16 -3.11
C GLY A 42 12.38 -6.82 -3.85
N CYS A 43 11.27 -6.41 -4.48
CA CYS A 43 11.18 -5.24 -5.35
C CYS A 43 10.75 -3.93 -4.64
N VAL A 44 10.58 -3.94 -3.32
CA VAL A 44 10.21 -2.80 -2.48
C VAL A 44 11.48 -2.04 -2.04
N ASP A 45 11.72 -0.90 -2.68
CA ASP A 45 12.77 0.02 -2.24
C ASP A 45 12.34 0.78 -0.96
N ARG A 46 13.08 0.59 0.14
CA ARG A 46 12.79 1.20 1.44
C ARG A 46 12.97 2.72 1.49
N GLY A 47 13.86 3.28 0.66
CA GLY A 47 14.04 4.73 0.56
C GLY A 47 12.81 5.37 -0.08
N LEU A 48 12.39 4.78 -1.19
CA LEU A 48 11.19 5.14 -1.94
C LEU A 48 9.91 4.96 -1.11
N TRP A 49 9.81 3.90 -0.31
CA TRP A 49 8.68 3.69 0.60
C TRP A 49 8.53 4.82 1.61
N ARG A 50 9.65 5.25 2.22
CA ARG A 50 9.69 6.42 3.11
C ARG A 50 9.34 7.72 2.40
N GLU A 51 9.74 7.89 1.14
CA GLU A 51 9.34 9.07 0.36
C GLU A 51 7.82 9.13 0.13
N LEU A 52 7.17 7.98 -0.15
CA LEU A 52 5.71 7.91 -0.28
C LEU A 52 5.00 8.28 1.03
N GLY A 53 5.45 7.70 2.14
CA GLY A 53 4.87 7.99 3.46
C GLY A 53 5.09 9.44 3.89
N GLY A 54 6.29 9.99 3.66
CA GLY A 54 6.57 11.41 3.89
C GLY A 54 5.76 12.37 3.01
N ALA A 55 5.29 11.92 1.85
CA ALA A 55 4.33 12.65 1.02
C ALA A 55 2.86 12.46 1.45
N GLY A 56 2.61 11.70 2.52
CA GLY A 56 1.28 11.42 3.05
C GLY A 56 0.50 10.32 2.30
N PHE A 57 1.14 9.59 1.39
CA PHE A 57 0.46 8.62 0.51
C PHE A 57 -0.22 7.48 1.31
N PHE A 58 0.43 6.95 2.34
CA PHE A 58 -0.17 5.93 3.19
C PHE A 58 -1.14 6.51 4.22
N ALA A 59 -1.03 7.80 4.53
CA ALA A 59 -1.86 8.49 5.51
C ALA A 59 -3.05 9.27 4.89
N LEU A 60 -3.34 9.07 3.59
CA LEU A 60 -4.37 9.82 2.84
C LEU A 60 -5.71 9.90 3.57
N ARG A 61 -6.14 8.79 4.20
CA ARG A 61 -7.45 8.66 4.85
C ARG A 61 -7.40 8.77 6.37
N LEU A 62 -6.22 8.94 6.95
CA LEU A 62 -6.13 9.17 8.39
C LEU A 62 -6.63 10.59 8.70
N PRO A 63 -7.33 10.80 9.83
CA PRO A 63 -7.68 12.13 10.29
C PRO A 63 -6.43 13.00 10.46
N GLU A 64 -6.55 14.30 10.20
CA GLU A 64 -5.44 15.26 10.40
C GLU A 64 -4.96 15.28 11.85
N ALA A 65 -5.87 15.08 12.81
CA ALA A 65 -5.54 14.98 14.24
C ALA A 65 -4.58 13.82 14.56
N ASP A 66 -4.57 12.78 13.71
CA ASP A 66 -3.70 11.61 13.81
C ASP A 66 -2.50 11.70 12.85
N GLY A 67 -2.21 12.89 12.31
CA GLY A 67 -1.12 13.14 11.37
C GLY A 67 -1.41 12.73 9.92
N GLY A 68 -2.68 12.50 9.58
CA GLY A 68 -3.12 12.16 8.23
C GLY A 68 -3.47 13.35 7.34
N VAL A 69 -3.93 13.05 6.13
CA VAL A 69 -4.36 14.06 5.13
C VAL A 69 -5.87 14.33 5.20
N GLY A 70 -6.65 13.47 5.86
CA GLY A 70 -8.08 13.68 6.06
C GLY A 70 -8.96 13.49 4.82
N LEU A 71 -8.45 12.85 3.75
CA LEU A 71 -9.20 12.63 2.51
C LEU A 71 -10.16 11.44 2.59
N GLY A 72 -11.14 11.44 1.68
CA GLY A 72 -12.14 10.40 1.53
C GLY A 72 -11.62 9.16 0.80
N LEU A 73 -12.50 8.16 0.67
CA LEU A 73 -12.21 6.95 -0.08
C LEU A 73 -12.06 7.22 -1.58
N ALA A 74 -12.85 8.15 -2.14
CA ALA A 74 -12.80 8.47 -3.57
C ALA A 74 -11.42 9.05 -3.94
N GLU A 75 -10.93 10.02 -3.18
CA GLU A 75 -9.62 10.64 -3.37
C GLU A 75 -8.48 9.62 -3.21
N ALA A 76 -8.59 8.74 -2.21
CA ALA A 76 -7.62 7.66 -2.03
C ALA A 76 -7.60 6.71 -3.23
N VAL A 77 -8.75 6.28 -3.73
CA VAL A 77 -8.84 5.43 -4.94
C VAL A 77 -8.14 6.10 -6.12
N LEU A 78 -8.39 7.39 -6.35
CA LEU A 78 -7.75 8.14 -7.44
C LEU A 78 -6.23 8.23 -7.29
N ALA A 79 -5.71 8.40 -6.08
CA ALA A 79 -4.27 8.36 -5.83
C ALA A 79 -3.67 6.97 -6.13
N PHE A 80 -4.38 5.91 -5.73
CA PHE A 80 -3.98 4.53 -6.01
C PHE A 80 -4.07 4.16 -7.49
N GLU A 81 -5.01 4.73 -8.25
CA GLU A 81 -5.06 4.57 -9.71
C GLU A 81 -3.81 5.14 -10.38
N GLU A 82 -3.35 6.31 -9.95
CA GLU A 82 -2.12 6.90 -10.47
C GLU A 82 -0.88 6.09 -10.05
N ALA A 83 -0.88 5.52 -8.84
CA ALA A 83 0.17 4.59 -8.42
C ALA A 83 0.22 3.32 -9.28
N GLY A 84 -0.94 2.75 -9.61
CA GLY A 84 -1.06 1.63 -10.54
C GLY A 84 -0.62 2.00 -11.96
N ARG A 85 -0.97 3.20 -12.44
CA ARG A 85 -0.53 3.72 -13.75
C ARG A 85 0.99 3.87 -13.83
N ALA A 86 1.63 4.24 -12.73
CA ALA A 86 3.08 4.31 -12.60
C ALA A 86 3.73 2.94 -12.30
N LEU A 87 2.94 1.87 -12.11
CA LEU A 87 3.39 0.51 -11.82
C LEU A 87 4.20 0.38 -10.52
N LEU A 88 3.89 1.18 -9.50
CA LEU A 88 4.64 1.12 -8.24
C LEU A 88 4.61 -0.29 -7.63
N PRO A 89 5.78 -0.92 -7.38
CA PRO A 89 5.86 -2.23 -6.76
C PRO A 89 5.59 -2.14 -5.25
N GLY A 90 5.05 -3.22 -4.70
CA GLY A 90 4.92 -3.38 -3.25
C GLY A 90 3.49 -3.41 -2.73
N PRO A 91 3.32 -3.69 -1.43
CA PRO A 91 2.03 -3.91 -0.80
C PRO A 91 1.34 -2.58 -0.41
N LEU A 92 1.17 -1.68 -1.38
CA LEU A 92 0.71 -0.28 -1.15
C LEU A 92 -0.62 -0.23 -0.40
N VAL A 93 -1.59 -1.05 -0.81
CA VAL A 93 -2.93 -1.06 -0.22
C VAL A 93 -2.89 -1.58 1.21
N ALA A 94 -2.15 -2.66 1.47
CA ALA A 94 -2.03 -3.22 2.81
C ALA A 94 -1.35 -2.23 3.76
N THR A 95 -0.28 -1.54 3.31
CA THR A 95 0.37 -0.50 4.12
C THR A 95 -0.54 0.69 4.37
N HIS A 96 -1.29 1.15 3.38
CA HIS A 96 -2.29 2.21 3.58
C HIS A 96 -3.39 1.82 4.58
N LEU A 97 -3.90 0.58 4.51
CA LEU A 97 -4.90 0.09 5.47
C LEU A 97 -4.33 -0.09 6.88
N ALA A 98 -3.03 -0.35 6.99
CA ALA A 98 -2.30 -0.46 8.24
C ALA A 98 -2.01 0.91 8.88
N ALA A 99 -2.16 2.01 8.13
CA ALA A 99 -1.97 3.35 8.64
C ALA A 99 -2.89 3.58 9.86
N GLY A 100 -2.29 4.01 10.97
CA GLY A 100 -2.98 4.19 12.26
C GLY A 100 -3.14 2.91 13.11
N ARG A 101 -2.72 1.74 12.60
CA ARG A 101 -2.72 0.46 13.34
C ARG A 101 -1.33 -0.11 13.56
N VAL A 102 -0.44 0.12 12.61
CA VAL A 102 0.95 -0.32 12.65
C VAL A 102 1.85 0.92 12.68
N GLU A 103 2.74 0.98 13.67
CA GLU A 103 3.75 2.02 13.78
C GLU A 103 4.61 2.06 12.51
N GLY A 104 4.86 3.26 11.98
CA GLY A 104 5.65 3.45 10.77
C GLY A 104 4.93 3.16 9.45
N ALA A 105 3.71 2.62 9.46
CA ALA A 105 2.97 2.37 8.20
C ALA A 105 2.56 3.68 7.52
N ALA A 106 2.16 4.69 8.30
CA ALA A 106 1.71 5.98 7.77
C ALA A 106 2.85 6.81 7.15
N ASP A 107 4.04 6.79 7.78
CA ASP A 107 5.23 7.52 7.33
C ASP A 107 6.14 6.70 6.39
N GLY A 108 5.76 5.45 6.11
CA GLY A 108 6.48 4.58 5.19
C GLY A 108 7.81 4.03 5.72
N THR A 109 8.05 4.11 7.03
CA THR A 109 9.17 3.41 7.68
C THR A 109 8.90 1.92 7.85
N ALA A 110 7.61 1.51 7.89
CA ALA A 110 7.18 0.12 7.87
C ALA A 110 6.53 -0.27 6.54
N VAL A 111 6.91 -1.43 6.00
CA VAL A 111 6.25 -2.11 4.89
C VAL A 111 5.29 -3.14 5.48
N VAL A 112 4.00 -3.00 5.20
CA VAL A 112 2.99 -3.93 5.70
C VAL A 112 2.35 -4.64 4.52
N THR A 113 2.39 -5.97 4.53
CA THR A 113 1.65 -6.81 3.59
C THR A 113 0.44 -7.44 4.27
N ALA A 114 -0.44 -8.05 3.50
CA ALA A 114 -1.67 -8.65 4.00
C ALA A 114 -1.77 -10.12 3.61
N PHE A 115 -2.49 -10.87 4.44
CA PHE A 115 -2.85 -12.25 4.16
C PHE A 115 -4.30 -12.49 4.61
N ASP A 116 -5.00 -13.32 3.84
CA ASP A 116 -6.35 -13.77 4.19
C ASP A 116 -6.23 -15.04 5.03
N LEU A 117 -6.74 -15.01 6.26
CA LEU A 117 -6.80 -16.20 7.11
C LEU A 117 -7.89 -17.17 6.66
N GLY A 118 -8.76 -16.74 5.74
CA GLY A 118 -9.98 -17.44 5.38
C GLY A 118 -10.97 -17.39 6.54
N ASP A 119 -12.21 -17.00 6.26
CA ASP A 119 -13.31 -17.39 7.13
C ASP A 119 -13.50 -18.89 6.92
N GLY A 120 -13.10 -19.71 7.89
CA GLY A 120 -13.18 -21.17 7.82
C GLY A 120 -14.58 -21.76 7.58
N ASP A 121 -15.58 -20.95 7.27
CA ASP A 121 -16.96 -21.36 7.02
C ASP A 121 -17.75 -20.42 6.07
N ARG A 122 -17.11 -19.71 5.13
CA ARG A 122 -17.89 -19.08 4.04
C ARG A 122 -18.37 -20.15 3.06
N PRO A 123 -19.67 -20.22 2.72
CA PRO A 123 -20.14 -21.09 1.65
C PRO A 123 -19.45 -20.68 0.33
N GLY A 124 -18.51 -21.49 -0.16
CA GLY A 124 -17.70 -21.20 -1.34
C GLY A 124 -16.35 -20.50 -1.08
N GLY A 125 -16.00 -20.22 0.18
CA GLY A 125 -14.65 -19.79 0.55
C GLY A 125 -13.74 -21.01 0.69
N ALA A 126 -12.63 -21.05 -0.05
CA ALA A 126 -11.64 -22.08 0.16
C ALA A 126 -11.10 -21.97 1.60
N ALA A 127 -11.13 -23.06 2.36
CA ALA A 127 -10.36 -23.15 3.60
C ALA A 127 -8.93 -22.69 3.31
N ALA A 128 -8.32 -21.89 4.20
CA ALA A 128 -6.93 -21.46 4.03
C ALA A 128 -6.07 -22.71 3.80
N ALA A 129 -5.70 -22.93 2.54
CA ALA A 129 -4.96 -24.10 2.16
C ALA A 129 -3.59 -24.05 2.87
N PRO A 130 -3.06 -25.18 3.36
CA PRO A 130 -1.66 -25.21 3.75
C PRO A 130 -0.82 -24.70 2.57
N GLY A 131 -0.11 -23.58 2.76
CA GLY A 131 0.66 -22.91 1.70
C GLY A 131 0.12 -21.55 1.21
N VAL A 132 -0.52 -20.74 2.05
CA VAL A 132 -0.88 -19.34 1.69
C VAL A 132 0.40 -18.56 1.31
N LEU A 133 0.49 -18.16 0.05
CA LEU A 133 1.55 -17.28 -0.44
C LEU A 133 1.21 -15.84 -0.07
N VAL A 134 2.09 -15.23 0.73
CA VAL A 134 1.99 -13.82 1.11
C VAL A 134 2.95 -13.03 0.24
N ALA A 135 2.39 -12.16 -0.62
CA ALA A 135 3.20 -11.29 -1.46
C ALA A 135 4.06 -10.36 -0.60
N HIS A 136 5.31 -10.10 -1.03
CA HIS A 136 6.25 -9.21 -0.34
C HIS A 136 6.62 -9.62 1.10
N LEU A 137 6.40 -10.88 1.49
CA LEU A 137 6.65 -11.34 2.87
C LEU A 137 8.09 -11.10 3.34
N ALA A 138 9.08 -11.35 2.46
CA ALA A 138 10.49 -11.16 2.79
C ALA A 138 10.86 -9.69 3.08
N GLU A 139 10.00 -8.75 2.70
CA GLU A 139 10.24 -7.31 2.77
C GLU A 139 9.35 -6.65 3.82
N ALA A 140 8.36 -7.36 4.33
CA ALA A 140 7.36 -6.83 5.24
C ALA A 140 7.85 -6.81 6.68
N ASP A 141 7.60 -5.70 7.36
CA ASP A 141 7.84 -5.52 8.80
C ASP A 141 6.64 -5.94 9.64
N ALA A 142 5.45 -6.03 9.02
CA ALA A 142 4.23 -6.46 9.67
C ALA A 142 3.27 -7.13 8.68
N LEU A 143 2.34 -7.92 9.22
CA LEU A 143 1.27 -8.57 8.48
C LEU A 143 -0.10 -8.07 8.97
N LEU A 144 -0.95 -7.65 8.04
CA LEU A 144 -2.38 -7.49 8.28
C LEU A 144 -3.10 -8.80 7.99
N GLY A 145 -3.67 -9.42 9.02
CA GLY A 145 -4.54 -10.58 8.87
C GLY A 145 -6.00 -10.16 8.72
N GLY A 146 -6.68 -10.67 7.69
CA GLY A 146 -8.13 -10.55 7.52
C GLY A 146 -8.86 -11.83 7.93
N GLY A 147 -9.92 -11.70 8.73
CA GLY A 147 -10.95 -12.71 9.03
C GLY A 147 -12.27 -12.00 9.39
N ALA A 148 -13.32 -12.69 9.81
CA ALA A 148 -14.63 -12.09 10.13
C ALA A 148 -14.60 -10.95 11.18
N ALA A 149 -13.50 -10.79 11.91
CA ALA A 149 -13.24 -9.67 12.81
C ALA A 149 -12.28 -8.64 12.18
N ALA A 150 -12.40 -7.38 12.62
CA ALA A 150 -11.58 -6.26 12.16
C ALA A 150 -10.08 -6.62 12.03
N PRO A 151 -9.36 -6.09 11.03
CA PRO A 151 -7.99 -6.49 10.73
C PRO A 151 -7.08 -6.30 11.94
N ALA A 152 -6.42 -7.38 12.36
CA ALA A 152 -5.44 -7.39 13.44
C ALA A 152 -4.03 -7.42 12.84
N ALA A 153 -3.14 -6.56 13.35
CA ALA A 153 -1.74 -6.57 12.97
C ALA A 153 -0.98 -7.67 13.72
N LEU A 154 -0.20 -8.46 13.00
CA LEU A 154 0.73 -9.44 13.55
C LEU A 154 2.16 -9.01 13.17
N LEU A 155 3.01 -8.85 14.17
CA LEU A 155 4.43 -8.53 13.98
C LEU A 155 5.22 -9.85 13.77
N PRO A 156 6.14 -9.93 12.81
CA PRO A 156 7.01 -11.09 12.64
C PRO A 156 7.90 -11.27 13.87
N ALA A 157 8.16 -12.54 14.24
CA ALA A 157 9.05 -12.86 15.34
C ALA A 157 10.50 -12.45 15.02
N ALA A 158 11.17 -11.84 16.00
CA ALA A 158 12.55 -11.36 15.93
C ALA A 158 13.59 -12.47 15.72
#